data_AF-A0A835FK04-F1
#
_entry.id   AF-A0A835FK04-F1
#
_cell.length_a   1.000
_cell.length_b   1.000
_cell.length_c   1.000
_cell.angle_alpha   90.00
_cell.angle_beta   90.00
_cell.angle_gamma   90.00
#
_symmetry.space_group_name_H-M   'P 1'
#
loop_
_entity.id
_entity.type
_entity.pdbx_description
1 polymer ?
#
loop_
_entity_poly.entity_id
_entity_poly.type
_entity_poly.pdbx_seq_one_letter_code
_entity_poly.pdbx_strand_id
1 'polypeptide(L)'
;MNITTTEVSNAPMDHRQAAMLLWLLMVECIKTGRLKIARCAIELAEALLAWDGWPEYYDGKLGRSYIGKQARKFQTWSIAGYLVAKMMLEDPSHLGMISLEEDEAMKPVLRRSASWTL
;
A
#
# COMPACT_ATOMS: atom_id res chain seq x y z
N MET A 1 11.88 6.60 -39.94
CA MET A 1 12.24 6.60 -38.51
C MET A 1 11.02 7.09 -37.75
N ASN A 2 10.12 6.18 -37.38
CA ASN A 2 8.94 6.51 -36.57
C ASN A 2 9.21 6.02 -35.16
N ILE A 3 9.78 6.90 -34.33
CA ILE A 3 9.94 6.64 -32.91
C ILE A 3 8.54 6.80 -32.31
N THR A 4 7.96 5.69 -31.89
CA THR A 4 6.67 5.65 -31.22
C THR A 4 6.74 6.53 -29.97
N THR A 5 5.78 7.43 -29.83
CA THR A 5 5.53 8.28 -28.64
C THR A 5 5.21 7.49 -27.36
N THR A 6 5.40 6.17 -27.38
CA THR A 6 5.16 5.25 -26.27
C THR A 6 6.41 4.97 -25.43
N GLU A 7 7.63 5.28 -25.92
CA GLU A 7 8.87 4.95 -25.20
C GLU A 7 9.27 5.97 -24.12
N VAL A 8 8.81 7.21 -24.20
CA VAL A 8 9.13 8.24 -23.18
C VAL A 8 8.41 7.99 -21.85
N SER A 9 7.41 7.10 -21.83
CA SER A 9 6.67 6.70 -20.64
C SER A 9 7.37 5.61 -19.81
N ASN A 10 8.41 4.94 -20.36
CA ASN A 10 9.02 3.75 -19.78
C ASN A 10 10.48 3.97 -19.31
N ALA A 11 10.84 5.19 -18.91
CA ALA A 11 12.04 5.37 -18.10
C ALA A 11 11.83 4.68 -16.73
N PRO A 12 12.83 4.00 -16.13
CA PRO A 12 12.70 3.42 -14.80
C PRO A 12 12.71 4.56 -13.76
N MET A 13 11.59 5.27 -13.67
CA MET A 13 11.27 6.17 -12.58
C MET A 13 10.29 5.42 -11.70
N ASP A 14 10.68 5.20 -10.44
CA ASP A 14 9.89 4.51 -9.43
C ASP A 14 8.51 5.16 -9.30
N HIS A 15 7.49 4.66 -10.01
CA HIS A 15 6.11 5.10 -9.89
C HIS A 15 5.59 4.62 -8.52
N ARG A 16 5.72 5.46 -7.50
CA ARG A 16 5.30 5.11 -6.13
C ARG A 16 3.88 5.59 -5.90
N GLN A 17 2.97 4.63 -5.76
CA GLN A 17 1.58 4.86 -5.35
C GLN A 17 1.52 5.11 -3.84
N ALA A 18 1.85 6.33 -3.40
CA ALA A 18 1.96 6.67 -1.97
C ALA A 18 0.67 6.39 -1.18
N ALA A 19 -0.49 6.64 -1.78
CA ALA A 19 -1.78 6.35 -1.16
C ALA A 19 -2.06 4.85 -1.02
N MET A 20 -1.59 4.03 -1.97
CA MET A 20 -1.74 2.58 -1.94
C MET A 20 -0.82 1.95 -0.88
N LEU A 21 0.34 2.54 -0.62
CA LEU A 21 1.23 2.08 0.44
C LEU A 21 0.72 2.49 1.84
N LEU A 22 -0.03 3.58 1.93
CA LEU A 22 -0.56 4.08 3.20
C LEU A 22 -1.53 3.09 3.85
N TRP A 23 -2.52 2.56 3.12
CA TRP A 23 -3.49 1.63 3.71
C TRP A 23 -2.87 0.28 4.08
N LEU A 24 -1.86 -0.19 3.34
CA LEU A 24 -1.08 -1.39 3.72
C LEU A 24 -0.30 -1.16 5.02
N LEU A 25 0.31 0.01 5.18
CA LEU A 25 0.95 0.41 6.43
C LEU A 25 -0.06 0.42 7.59
N MET A 26 -1.31 0.85 7.35
CA MET A 26 -2.36 0.82 8.37
C MET A 26 -2.68 -0.59 8.83
N VAL A 27 -2.86 -1.52 7.89
CA VAL A 27 -3.11 -2.93 8.19
C VAL A 27 -2.03 -3.49 9.12
N GLU A 28 -0.76 -3.28 8.77
CA GLU A 28 0.37 -3.76 9.58
C GLU A 28 0.50 -3.02 10.92
N CYS A 29 0.25 -1.72 10.97
CA CYS A 29 0.29 -0.97 12.24
C CYS A 29 -0.83 -1.40 13.19
N ILE A 30 -2.01 -1.73 12.68
CA ILE A 30 -3.13 -2.23 13.48
C ILE A 30 -2.81 -3.65 13.97
N LYS A 31 -2.35 -4.54 13.08
CA LYS A 31 -1.92 -5.90 13.45
C LYS A 31 -0.82 -5.92 14.51
N THR A 32 0.16 -5.03 14.40
CA THR A 32 1.28 -4.94 15.33
C THR A 32 1.01 -4.08 16.57
N GLY A 33 -0.20 -3.52 16.71
CA GLY A 33 -0.58 -2.65 17.84
C GLY A 33 0.10 -1.28 17.85
N ARG A 34 0.75 -0.86 16.75
CA ARG A 34 1.52 0.39 16.63
C ARG A 34 0.69 1.57 16.11
N LEU A 35 -0.47 1.80 16.71
CA LEU A 35 -1.43 2.84 16.28
C LEU A 35 -0.88 4.27 16.31
N LYS A 36 0.15 4.55 17.13
CA LYS A 36 0.80 5.87 17.17
C LYS A 36 1.52 6.21 15.85
N ILE A 37 2.18 5.23 15.25
CA ILE A 37 2.88 5.41 13.96
C ILE A 37 1.85 5.59 12.85
N ALA A 38 0.77 4.79 12.90
CA ALA A 38 -0.35 4.85 11.99
C ALA A 38 -1.00 6.25 11.94
N ARG A 39 -1.28 6.83 13.11
CA ARG A 39 -1.80 8.21 13.24
C ARG A 39 -0.88 9.25 12.60
N CYS A 40 0.40 9.22 12.96
CA CYS A 40 1.39 10.15 12.42
C CYS A 40 1.51 10.02 10.89
N ALA A 41 1.47 8.79 10.35
CA ALA A 41 1.53 8.55 8.92
C ALA A 41 0.30 9.11 8.18
N ILE A 42 -0.90 8.94 8.72
CA ILE A 42 -2.14 9.49 8.14
C ILE A 42 -2.12 11.02 8.16
N GLU A 43 -1.76 11.64 9.27
CA GLU A 43 -1.69 13.11 9.40
C GLU A 43 -0.72 13.72 8.38
N LEU A 44 0.45 13.09 8.21
CA LEU A 44 1.44 13.53 7.24
C LEU A 44 0.94 13.32 5.80
N ALA A 45 0.30 12.19 5.52
CA ALA A 45 -0.26 11.90 4.21
C ALA A 45 -1.40 12.86 3.85
N GLU A 46 -2.27 13.21 4.80
CA GLU A 46 -3.36 14.17 4.61
C GLU A 46 -2.82 15.54 4.22
N ALA A 47 -1.83 16.05 4.96
CA ALA A 47 -1.22 17.35 4.67
C ALA A 47 -0.56 17.38 3.29
N LEU A 48 0.17 16.33 2.93
CA LEU A 48 0.85 16.23 1.62
C LEU A 48 -0.16 16.07 0.46
N LEU A 49 -1.09 15.12 0.57
CA LEU A 49 -2.07 14.84 -0.49
C LEU A 49 -3.03 16.00 -0.70
N ALA A 50 -3.45 16.69 0.36
CA ALA A 50 -4.33 17.84 0.24
C ALA A 50 -3.63 19.02 -0.45
N TRP A 51 -2.35 19.26 -0.13
CA TRP A 51 -1.57 20.32 -0.74
C TRP A 51 -1.26 20.05 -2.22
N ASP A 52 -0.94 18.81 -2.56
CA ASP A 52 -0.57 18.40 -3.92
C ASP A 52 -1.78 18.08 -4.83
N GLY A 53 -2.99 18.08 -4.29
CA GLY A 53 -4.24 17.86 -5.03
C GLY A 53 -4.46 16.40 -5.40
N TRP A 54 -4.19 15.48 -4.48
CA TRP A 54 -4.40 14.03 -4.62
C TRP A 54 -3.76 13.45 -5.90
N PRO A 55 -2.42 13.55 -6.04
CA PRO A 55 -1.73 13.02 -7.20
C PRO A 55 -1.83 11.49 -7.28
N GLU A 56 -1.82 10.98 -8.50
CA GLU A 56 -1.85 9.56 -8.80
C GLU A 56 -0.61 8.80 -8.28
N TYR A 57 0.57 9.42 -8.42
CA TYR A 57 1.82 8.86 -7.93
C TYR A 57 2.83 9.99 -7.68
N TYR A 58 3.84 9.68 -6.86
CA TYR A 58 4.97 10.56 -6.63
C TYR A 58 6.21 9.98 -7.32
N ASP A 59 6.96 10.84 -8.02
CA ASP A 59 8.25 10.53 -8.61
C ASP A 59 9.37 11.05 -7.71
N GLY A 60 10.43 10.27 -7.52
CA GLY A 60 11.61 10.78 -6.81
C GLY A 60 12.56 9.68 -6.35
N LYS A 61 13.83 10.05 -6.19
CA LYS A 61 14.83 9.22 -5.51
C LYS A 61 14.76 9.47 -4.00
N LEU A 62 15.11 8.45 -3.21
CA LEU A 62 15.11 8.43 -1.73
C LEU A 62 15.37 9.82 -1.11
N GLY A 63 14.38 10.35 -0.40
CA GLY A 63 14.48 11.58 0.39
C GLY A 63 13.75 12.81 -0.18
N ARG A 64 13.37 12.83 -1.46
CA ARG A 64 12.49 13.89 -2.02
C ARG A 64 11.52 13.32 -3.04
N SER A 65 10.27 13.16 -2.63
CA SER A 65 9.14 12.83 -3.49
C SER A 65 8.61 14.11 -4.14
N TYR A 66 8.57 14.15 -5.45
CA TYR A 66 7.93 15.20 -6.25
C TYR A 66 6.64 14.65 -6.86
N ILE A 67 5.68 15.51 -7.19
CA ILE A 67 4.49 15.09 -7.93
C ILE A 67 4.96 14.50 -9.26
N GLY A 68 4.43 13.32 -9.61
CA GLY A 68 4.84 12.62 -10.82
C GLY A 68 4.69 13.48 -12.08
N LYS A 69 5.62 13.36 -13.02
CA LYS A 69 5.67 14.25 -14.21
C LYS A 69 4.39 14.17 -15.06
N GLN A 70 3.67 13.06 -14.98
CA GLN A 70 2.36 12.84 -15.62
C GLN A 70 1.27 12.47 -14.61
N ALA A 71 1.49 12.72 -13.31
CA ALA A 71 0.51 12.37 -12.28
C ALA A 71 -0.78 13.18 -12.45
N ARG A 72 -1.89 12.47 -12.59
CA ARG A 72 -3.22 13.09 -12.61
C ARG A 72 -3.60 13.52 -11.19
N LYS A 73 -4.22 14.70 -11.09
CA LYS A 73 -4.77 15.21 -9.82
C LYS A 73 -6.15 14.61 -9.56
N PHE A 74 -6.56 14.58 -8.29
CA PHE A 74 -7.87 14.09 -7.84
C PHE A 74 -8.15 12.65 -8.24
N GLN A 75 -7.14 11.79 -8.18
CA GLN A 75 -7.32 10.44 -8.66
C GLN A 75 -8.05 9.56 -7.64
N THR A 76 -9.08 8.83 -8.10
CA THR A 76 -10.07 8.15 -7.25
C THR A 76 -9.44 7.19 -6.24
N TRP A 77 -8.50 6.35 -6.68
CA TRP A 77 -7.80 5.41 -5.82
C TRP A 77 -6.91 6.06 -4.75
N SER A 78 -6.37 7.27 -5.00
CA SER A 78 -5.56 8.00 -4.02
C SER A 78 -6.43 8.49 -2.87
N ILE A 79 -7.62 8.99 -3.22
CA ILE A 79 -8.64 9.43 -2.27
C ILE A 79 -9.22 8.23 -1.52
N ALA A 80 -9.57 7.16 -2.24
CA ALA A 80 -10.13 5.94 -1.65
C ALA A 80 -9.14 5.26 -0.71
N GLY A 81 -7.86 5.17 -1.07
CA GLY A 81 -6.82 4.59 -0.21
C GLY A 81 -6.63 5.35 1.10
N TYR A 82 -6.66 6.68 1.06
CA TYR A 82 -6.66 7.51 2.28
C TYR A 82 -7.92 7.29 3.12
N LEU A 83 -9.11 7.25 2.50
CA LEU A 83 -10.36 7.07 3.22
C LEU A 83 -10.40 5.70 3.93
N VAL A 84 -10.00 4.64 3.23
CA VAL A 84 -9.89 3.28 3.79
C VAL A 84 -8.90 3.27 4.97
N ALA A 85 -7.73 3.89 4.81
CA ALA A 85 -6.73 4.01 5.87
C ALA A 85 -7.30 4.71 7.12
N LYS A 86 -8.09 5.77 6.94
CA LYS A 86 -8.74 6.51 8.02
C LYS A 86 -9.83 5.69 8.71
N MET A 87 -10.70 5.03 7.94
CA MET A 87 -11.75 4.17 8.46
C MET A 87 -11.17 3.00 9.28
N MET A 88 -10.07 2.38 8.81
CA MET A 88 -9.36 1.33 9.55
C MET A 88 -8.77 1.83 10.88
N LEU A 89 -8.32 3.09 10.93
CA LEU A 89 -7.80 3.68 12.15
C LEU A 89 -8.91 4.03 13.16
N GLU A 90 -10.04 4.52 12.66
CA GLU A 90 -11.22 4.88 13.45
C GLU A 90 -11.89 3.64 14.05
N ASP A 91 -12.02 2.57 13.26
CA ASP A 91 -12.58 1.31 13.71
C ASP A 91 -11.76 0.11 13.19
N PRO A 92 -10.91 -0.49 14.06
CA PRO A 92 -10.06 -1.61 13.69
C PRO A 92 -10.86 -2.90 13.41
N SER A 93 -12.17 -2.96 13.70
CA SER A 93 -13.00 -4.11 13.33
C SER A 93 -13.12 -4.31 11.81
N HIS A 94 -12.89 -3.27 11.01
CA HIS A 94 -12.83 -3.37 9.54
C HIS A 94 -11.64 -4.19 9.03
N LEU A 95 -10.63 -4.45 9.87
CA LEU A 95 -9.44 -5.20 9.51
C LEU A 95 -9.77 -6.65 9.10
N GLY A 96 -10.78 -7.27 9.72
CA GLY A 96 -11.20 -8.64 9.39
C GLY A 96 -11.79 -8.79 7.99
N MET A 97 -12.14 -7.69 7.32
CA MET A 97 -12.62 -7.71 5.93
C MET A 97 -11.48 -7.83 4.92
N ILE A 98 -10.26 -7.48 5.31
CA ILE A 98 -9.07 -7.36 4.43
C ILE A 98 -7.92 -8.25 4.90
N SER A 99 -7.89 -8.60 6.18
CA SER A 99 -6.98 -9.59 6.74
C SER A 99 -7.72 -10.89 6.99
N LEU A 100 -7.22 -11.96 6.40
CA LEU A 100 -7.46 -13.30 6.95
C LEU A 100 -6.67 -13.37 8.27
N GLU A 101 -7.31 -13.77 9.36
CA GLU A 101 -6.56 -14.29 10.51
C GLU A 101 -5.85 -15.55 10.01
N GLU A 102 -4.54 -15.65 10.27
CA GLU A 102 -3.84 -16.91 10.01
C GLU A 102 -4.53 -17.96 10.88
N ASP A 103 -5.19 -18.90 10.22
CA ASP A 103 -5.73 -20.09 10.86
C ASP A 103 -4.60 -20.71 11.70
N GLU A 104 -4.74 -20.64 13.03
CA GLU A 104 -3.96 -21.36 14.04
C GLU A 104 -4.20 -22.89 13.92
N ALA A 105 -4.33 -23.42 12.70
CA ALA A 105 -4.74 -24.80 12.44
C ALA A 105 -4.27 -25.34 11.10
N MET A 106 -3.01 -25.10 10.71
CA MET A 106 -2.34 -26.10 9.90
C MET A 106 -0.90 -26.30 10.34
N LYS A 107 -0.74 -26.94 11.51
CA LYS A 107 0.43 -27.78 11.72
C LYS A 107 0.42 -28.79 10.57
N PRO A 108 1.40 -28.79 9.64
CA PRO A 108 1.48 -29.86 8.68
C PRO A 108 1.75 -31.11 9.50
N VAL A 109 0.75 -31.97 9.65
CA VAL A 109 0.98 -33.33 10.13
C VAL A 109 1.81 -33.97 9.03
N LEU A 110 3.13 -33.93 9.20
CA LEU A 110 4.08 -34.68 8.41
C LEU A 110 3.77 -36.17 8.62
N ARG A 111 2.83 -36.69 7.84
CA ARG A 111 2.59 -38.12 7.73
C ARG A 111 3.81 -38.68 7.00
N ARG A 112 4.76 -39.25 7.75
CA ARG A 112 5.87 -40.01 7.15
C ARG A 112 5.25 -41.11 6.29
N SER A 113 5.52 -41.07 4.99
CA SER A 113 5.21 -42.17 4.08
C SER A 113 5.95 -43.42 4.57
N ALA A 114 5.21 -44.50 4.85
CA ALA A 114 5.81 -45.79 5.08
C ALA A 114 6.38 -46.27 3.75
N SER A 115 7.70 -46.21 3.60
CA SER A 115 8.38 -46.91 2.51
C SER A 115 8.30 -48.39 2.83
N TRP A 116 7.65 -49.15 1.96
CA TRP A 116 7.63 -50.61 2.07
C TRP A 116 9.02 -51.14 1.72
N THR A 117 9.67 -51.79 2.68
CA THR A 117 10.82 -52.66 2.43
C THR A 117 10.29 -54.00 1.95
N LEU A 118 10.53 -54.32 0.68
CA LEU A 118 10.53 -55.69 0.15
C LEU A 118 11.94 -56.28 0.29
#